data_AF-A0A7W7MR31-F1
#
_entry.id   AF-A0A7W7MR31-F1
#
_cell.length_a   1.000
_cell.length_b   1.000
_cell.length_c   1.000
_cell.angle_alpha   90.00
_cell.angle_beta   90.00
_cell.angle_gamma   90.00
#
_symmetry.space_group_name_H-M   'P 1'
#
loop_
_entity.id
_entity.type
_entity.pdbx_description
1 polymer ?
#
loop_
_entity_poly.entity_id
_entity_poly.type
_entity_poly.pdbx_seq_one_letter_code
_entity_poly.pdbx_strand_id
1 'polypeptide(L)'
;MDTDELARVIAEVPGPEVSVEGGLVVARVPAIGDAVRISAADVLDYEYLIAPTGVPGVELEVRRGHEKLPLIIIADDVVFMPSYAADMVTGDGPLKVPSAPGLVAYSEMHRDVRALGRAIDDPSLELDPETLAATLLTHRCFLAGAVRVGLWPVRVAAWWEYMWARVGKGLPAGPFREDPAWDRLMADVALARRRTA
;
A
#
# COMPACT_ATOMS: atom_id res chain seq x y z
N MET A 1 19.60 -11.48 -9.80
CA MET A 1 20.14 -10.83 -8.60
C MET A 1 20.09 -11.80 -7.42
N ASP A 2 21.13 -11.82 -6.59
CA ASP A 2 21.13 -12.56 -5.32
C ASP A 2 20.72 -11.69 -4.12
N THR A 3 20.51 -12.32 -2.96
CA THR A 3 20.04 -11.62 -1.75
C THR A 3 21.04 -10.58 -1.23
N ASP A 4 22.34 -10.87 -1.30
CA ASP A 4 23.37 -9.96 -0.80
C ASP A 4 23.55 -8.77 -1.75
N GLU A 5 23.42 -8.99 -3.05
CA GLU A 5 23.39 -7.96 -4.09
C GLU A 5 22.19 -7.02 -3.89
N LEU A 6 20.98 -7.55 -3.73
CA LEU A 6 19.80 -6.72 -3.45
C LEU A 6 19.95 -5.91 -2.16
N ALA A 7 20.47 -6.53 -1.09
CA ALA A 7 20.70 -5.84 0.17
C ALA A 7 21.71 -4.69 0.01
N ARG A 8 22.80 -4.89 -0.74
CA ARG A 8 23.78 -3.83 -1.03
C ARG A 8 23.16 -2.69 -1.84
N VAL A 9 22.40 -3.01 -2.89
CA VAL A 9 21.73 -2.01 -3.74
C VAL A 9 20.81 -1.11 -2.91
N ILE A 10 19.97 -1.68 -2.06
CA ILE A 10 19.07 -0.88 -1.21
C ILE A 10 19.86 -0.10 -0.16
N ALA A 11 20.95 -0.66 0.38
CA ALA A 11 21.76 -0.01 1.41
C ALA A 11 22.52 1.24 0.89
N GLU A 12 22.61 1.44 -0.42
CA GLU A 12 23.13 2.68 -1.01
C GLU A 12 22.13 3.85 -0.92
N VAL A 13 20.84 3.57 -0.70
CA VAL A 13 19.85 4.61 -0.41
C VAL A 13 20.03 5.08 1.03
N PRO A 14 20.30 6.37 1.29
CA PRO A 14 20.42 6.91 2.64
C PRO A 14 19.07 6.87 3.36
N GLY A 15 19.00 6.35 4.58
CA GLY A 15 17.78 6.40 5.41
C GLY A 15 17.21 5.02 5.77
N PRO A 16 16.90 4.15 4.79
CA PRO A 16 16.43 2.79 5.06
C PRO A 16 17.45 1.97 5.86
N GLU A 17 16.97 1.23 6.84
CA GLU A 17 17.72 0.21 7.57
C GLU A 17 17.54 -1.13 6.84
N VAL A 18 18.63 -1.68 6.30
CA VAL A 18 18.59 -2.91 5.49
C VAL A 18 19.08 -4.11 6.30
N SER A 19 18.29 -5.19 6.31
CA SER A 19 18.63 -6.48 6.92
C SER A 19 18.19 -7.64 6.01
N VAL A 20 18.62 -8.86 6.36
CA VAL A 20 18.14 -10.10 5.73
C VAL A 20 17.45 -10.95 6.79
N GLU A 21 16.17 -11.25 6.57
CA GLU A 21 15.34 -12.02 7.50
C GLU A 21 14.63 -13.14 6.75
N GLY A 22 14.87 -14.40 7.13
CA GLY A 22 14.19 -15.55 6.50
C GLY A 22 14.44 -15.67 4.99
N GLY A 23 15.60 -15.21 4.50
CA GLY A 23 15.95 -15.20 3.08
C GLY A 23 15.36 -14.02 2.28
N LEU A 24 14.63 -13.13 2.93
CA LEU A 24 14.11 -11.89 2.34
C LEU A 24 15.01 -10.72 2.71
N VAL A 25 15.20 -9.79 1.78
CA VAL A 25 15.75 -8.47 2.09
C VAL A 25 14.64 -7.64 2.72
N VAL A 26 14.92 -7.08 3.88
CA VAL A 26 14.02 -6.22 4.64
C VAL A 26 14.59 -4.81 4.65
N ALA A 27 13.87 -3.88 4.02
CA ALA A 27 14.21 -2.47 3.98
C ALA A 27 13.24 -1.72 4.89
N ARG A 28 13.64 -1.45 6.13
CA ARG A 28 12.84 -0.69 7.09
C ARG A 28 13.04 0.79 6.84
N VAL A 29 11.95 1.53 6.68
CA VAL A 29 11.98 2.99 6.47
C VAL A 29 11.44 3.64 7.75
N PRO A 30 12.31 4.20 8.63
CA PRO A 30 11.88 4.69 9.94
C PRO A 30 10.82 5.80 9.86
N ALA A 31 10.91 6.68 8.86
CA ALA A 31 10.00 7.81 8.70
C ALA A 31 8.53 7.38 8.50
N ILE A 32 8.28 6.31 7.74
CA ILE A 32 6.94 5.73 7.61
C ILE A 32 6.63 4.70 8.71
N GLY A 33 7.64 4.20 9.43
CA GLY A 33 7.46 3.20 10.49
C GLY A 33 6.98 1.85 9.95
N ASP A 34 7.43 1.47 8.75
CA ASP A 34 7.11 0.21 8.08
C ASP A 34 8.36 -0.33 7.37
N ALA A 35 8.27 -1.54 6.82
CA ALA A 35 9.35 -2.16 6.09
C ALA A 35 8.85 -2.88 4.85
N VAL A 36 9.59 -2.75 3.76
CA VAL A 36 9.40 -3.59 2.57
C VAL A 36 10.14 -4.90 2.77
N ARG A 37 9.48 -6.02 2.46
CA ARG A 37 10.07 -7.37 2.48
C ARG A 37 10.07 -7.94 1.08
N ILE A 38 11.25 -8.20 0.53
CA ILE A 38 11.41 -8.53 -0.89
C ILE A 38 12.29 -9.77 -1.03
N SER A 39 11.85 -10.71 -1.85
CA SER A 39 12.69 -11.82 -2.29
C SER A 39 13.57 -11.35 -3.46
N ALA A 40 14.88 -11.59 -3.40
CA ALA A 40 15.77 -11.27 -4.52
C ALA A 40 15.39 -12.01 -5.81
N ALA A 41 14.77 -13.19 -5.71
CA ALA A 41 14.27 -13.95 -6.86
C ALA A 41 13.07 -13.31 -7.57
N ASP A 42 12.44 -12.31 -6.93
CA ASP A 42 11.33 -11.56 -7.50
C ASP A 42 11.78 -10.26 -8.14
N VAL A 43 13.01 -9.80 -7.91
CA VAL A 43 13.49 -8.55 -8.50
C VAL A 43 14.17 -8.84 -9.83
N LEU A 44 13.64 -8.22 -10.89
CA LEU A 44 14.06 -8.43 -12.26
C LEU A 44 15.20 -7.49 -12.67
N ASP A 45 15.11 -6.23 -12.22
CA ASP A 45 16.07 -5.17 -12.52
C ASP A 45 16.03 -4.08 -11.44
N TYR A 46 17.02 -3.19 -11.45
CA TYR A 46 17.03 -2.00 -10.62
C TYR A 46 17.68 -0.80 -11.31
N GLU A 47 17.25 0.41 -10.92
CA GLU A 47 17.87 1.67 -11.35
C GLU A 47 17.98 2.64 -10.17
N TYR A 48 19.13 3.30 -10.04
CA TYR A 48 19.27 4.41 -9.10
C TYR A 48 18.66 5.67 -9.70
N LEU A 49 17.89 6.39 -8.89
CA LEU A 49 17.22 7.60 -9.31
C LEU A 49 17.39 8.72 -8.29
N ILE A 50 17.13 9.94 -8.77
CA ILE A 50 16.95 11.10 -7.92
C ILE A 50 15.48 11.50 -8.04
N ALA A 51 14.74 11.43 -6.94
CA ALA A 51 13.35 11.86 -6.90
C ALA A 51 13.26 13.36 -7.26
N PRO A 52 12.10 13.86 -7.74
CA PRO A 52 11.91 15.29 -8.03
C PRO A 52 12.24 16.22 -6.85
N THR A 53 12.16 15.70 -5.63
CA THR A 53 12.53 16.38 -4.38
C THR A 53 14.05 16.49 -4.15
N GLY A 54 14.87 15.95 -5.05
CA GLY A 54 16.34 15.88 -4.94
C GLY A 54 16.84 14.73 -4.06
N VAL A 55 15.95 13.88 -3.55
CA VAL A 55 16.28 12.77 -2.66
C VAL A 55 16.72 11.56 -3.49
N PRO A 56 17.88 10.94 -3.19
CA PRO A 56 18.31 9.71 -3.85
C PRO A 56 17.39 8.53 -3.49
N GLY A 57 17.24 7.62 -4.44
CA GLY A 57 16.47 6.40 -4.27
C GLY A 57 16.89 5.30 -5.23
N VAL A 58 16.24 4.16 -5.08
CA VAL A 58 16.34 3.04 -6.02
C VAL A 58 14.95 2.59 -6.44
N GLU A 59 14.76 2.41 -7.75
CA GLU A 59 13.61 1.73 -8.31
C GLU A 59 13.96 0.27 -8.57
N LEU A 60 13.10 -0.63 -8.08
CA LEU A 60 13.18 -2.06 -8.28
C LEU A 60 12.02 -2.51 -9.17
N GLU A 61 12.30 -3.27 -10.22
CA GLU A 61 11.26 -3.94 -11.01
C GLU A 61 10.91 -5.27 -10.33
N VAL A 62 9.77 -5.32 -9.63
CA VAL A 62 9.33 -6.48 -8.84
C VAL A 62 8.34 -7.32 -9.62
N ARG A 63 8.64 -8.61 -9.81
CA ARG A 63 7.75 -9.58 -10.44
C ARG A 63 6.67 -10.06 -9.47
N ARG A 64 5.42 -10.02 -9.90
CA ARG A 64 4.27 -10.65 -9.23
C ARG A 64 3.41 -11.39 -10.24
N GLY A 65 3.51 -12.72 -10.25
CA GLY A 65 2.90 -13.53 -11.30
C GLY A 65 3.43 -13.14 -12.68
N HIS A 66 2.54 -12.62 -13.53
CA HIS A 66 2.87 -12.12 -14.87
C HIS A 66 3.15 -10.62 -14.94
N GLU A 67 2.98 -9.90 -13.83
CA GLU A 67 3.15 -8.45 -13.78
C GLU A 67 4.55 -8.05 -13.33
N LYS A 68 4.95 -6.86 -13.79
CA LYS A 68 6.16 -6.14 -13.40
C LYS A 68 5.70 -4.88 -12.69
N LEU A 69 6.03 -4.74 -11.41
CA LEU A 69 5.56 -3.66 -10.55
C LEU A 69 6.75 -2.79 -10.15
N PRO A 70 6.69 -1.48 -10.35
CA PRO A 70 7.71 -0.58 -9.84
C PRO A 70 7.60 -0.50 -8.32
N LEU A 71 8.74 -0.58 -7.65
CA LEU A 71 8.89 -0.31 -6.24
C LEU A 71 10.06 0.65 -6.05
N ILE A 72 9.78 1.86 -5.62
CA ILE A 72 10.80 2.89 -5.40
C ILE A 72 11.01 3.04 -3.90
N ILE A 73 12.25 2.92 -3.46
CA ILE A 73 12.65 3.14 -2.07
C ILE A 73 13.48 4.43 -2.03
N ILE A 74 13.04 5.40 -1.24
CA ILE A 74 13.77 6.65 -0.97
C ILE A 74 14.02 6.78 0.54
N ALA A 75 14.71 7.85 0.93
CA ALA A 75 15.17 8.03 2.30
C ALA A 75 14.09 7.94 3.38
N ASP A 76 12.92 8.48 3.09
CA ASP A 76 11.83 8.65 4.04
C ASP A 76 10.50 8.04 3.58
N ASP A 77 10.48 7.36 2.43
CA ASP A 77 9.25 6.80 1.87
C ASP A 77 9.48 5.60 0.94
N VAL A 78 8.37 4.96 0.59
CA VAL A 78 8.29 3.90 -0.40
C VAL A 78 7.16 4.22 -1.36
N VAL A 79 7.45 4.23 -2.67
CA VAL A 79 6.47 4.51 -3.72
C VAL A 79 6.19 3.23 -4.51
N PHE A 80 4.93 2.98 -4.81
CA PHE A 80 4.49 1.77 -5.49
C PHE A 80 3.27 2.02 -6.37
N MET A 81 2.99 1.09 -7.28
CA MET A 81 1.78 1.11 -8.10
C MET A 81 0.59 0.52 -7.32
N PRO A 82 -0.54 1.25 -7.19
CA PRO A 82 -1.80 0.69 -6.69
C PRO A 82 -2.27 -0.52 -7.48
N SER A 83 -3.07 -1.39 -6.87
CA SER A 83 -3.83 -2.39 -7.65
C SER A 83 -4.94 -1.73 -8.47
N TYR A 84 -5.38 -2.39 -9.54
CA TYR A 84 -6.49 -1.88 -10.33
C TYR A 84 -7.82 -2.07 -9.58
N ALA A 85 -8.70 -1.06 -9.67
CA ALA A 85 -10.05 -1.14 -9.10
C ALA A 85 -10.84 -2.34 -9.67
N ALA A 86 -10.65 -2.63 -10.96
CA ALA A 86 -11.24 -3.78 -11.64
C ALA A 86 -10.80 -5.13 -11.04
N ASP A 87 -9.67 -5.18 -10.33
CA ASP A 87 -9.19 -6.39 -9.66
C ASP A 87 -9.78 -6.57 -8.26
N MET A 88 -10.36 -5.53 -7.67
CA MET A 88 -10.85 -5.54 -6.30
C MET A 88 -12.31 -5.95 -6.16
N VAL A 89 -13.14 -5.77 -7.19
CA VAL A 89 -14.59 -6.01 -7.12
C VAL A 89 -15.05 -7.10 -8.08
N THR A 90 -16.09 -7.85 -7.70
CA THR A 90 -16.75 -8.84 -8.58
C THR A 90 -17.75 -8.17 -9.51
N GLY A 91 -17.78 -8.58 -10.78
CA GLY A 91 -18.76 -8.16 -11.78
C GLY A 91 -18.49 -6.79 -12.41
N ASP A 92 -19.31 -6.44 -13.40
CA ASP A 92 -19.22 -5.20 -14.18
C ASP A 92 -19.79 -3.98 -13.44
N GLY A 93 -19.61 -3.93 -12.11
CA GLY A 93 -20.21 -2.93 -11.24
C GLY A 93 -19.97 -1.49 -11.73
N PRO A 94 -20.95 -0.58 -11.56
CA PRO A 94 -20.93 0.74 -12.20
C PRO A 94 -19.91 1.73 -11.62
N LEU A 95 -19.19 1.34 -10.56
CA LEU A 95 -18.30 2.25 -9.83
C LEU A 95 -17.03 2.51 -10.64
N LYS A 96 -17.08 3.57 -11.44
CA LYS A 96 -15.91 4.08 -12.14
C LYS A 96 -15.04 4.84 -11.15
N VAL A 97 -13.80 4.42 -10.99
CA VAL A 97 -12.76 5.22 -10.35
C VAL A 97 -12.12 6.07 -11.45
N PRO A 98 -12.47 7.36 -11.58
CA PRO A 98 -12.24 8.10 -12.81
C PRO A 98 -10.75 8.42 -13.07
N SER A 99 -9.88 8.39 -12.06
CA SER A 99 -8.43 8.56 -12.20
C SER A 99 -7.70 8.14 -10.93
N ALA A 100 -7.34 6.85 -10.81
CA ALA A 100 -6.39 6.43 -9.78
C ALA A 100 -4.97 6.85 -10.19
N PRO A 101 -4.12 7.32 -9.24
CA PRO A 101 -2.74 7.66 -9.56
C PRO A 101 -1.95 6.42 -9.99
N GLY A 102 -1.02 6.58 -10.94
CA GLY A 102 -0.18 5.48 -11.42
C GLY A 102 0.89 5.03 -10.42
N LEU A 103 1.26 5.91 -9.49
CA LEU A 103 2.16 5.64 -8.37
C LEU A 103 1.63 6.38 -7.14
N VAL A 104 1.84 5.82 -5.96
CA VAL A 104 1.48 6.45 -4.68
C VAL A 104 2.59 6.20 -3.67
N ALA A 105 2.96 7.23 -2.91
CA ALA A 105 3.88 7.07 -1.79
C ALA A 105 3.16 6.48 -0.57
N TYR A 106 3.84 5.71 0.26
CA TYR A 106 3.25 5.15 1.48
C TYR A 106 2.76 6.27 2.40
N SER A 107 3.53 7.35 2.54
CA SER A 107 3.13 8.49 3.37
C SER A 107 1.86 9.17 2.85
N GLU A 108 1.68 9.28 1.53
CA GLU A 108 0.48 9.82 0.90
C GLU A 108 -0.72 8.92 1.15
N MET A 109 -0.59 7.62 0.88
CA MET A 109 -1.62 6.63 1.20
C MET A 109 -2.04 6.74 2.68
N HIS A 110 -1.07 6.78 3.60
CA HIS A 110 -1.37 6.87 5.03
C HIS A 110 -2.07 8.20 5.38
N ARG A 111 -1.57 9.33 4.88
CA ARG A 111 -2.15 10.66 5.11
C ARG A 111 -3.60 10.71 4.64
N ASP A 112 -3.86 10.26 3.42
CA ASP A 112 -5.16 10.40 2.76
C ASP A 112 -6.20 9.48 3.40
N VAL A 113 -5.84 8.22 3.68
CA VAL A 113 -6.71 7.27 4.40
C VAL A 113 -7.04 7.78 5.81
N ARG A 114 -6.04 8.33 6.52
CA ARG A 114 -6.24 8.89 7.86
C ARG A 114 -7.08 10.17 7.84
N ALA A 115 -6.91 11.03 6.84
CA ALA A 115 -7.66 12.27 6.71
C ALA A 115 -9.16 11.97 6.56
N LEU A 116 -9.53 11.06 5.66
CA LEU A 116 -10.92 10.62 5.54
C LEU A 116 -11.41 9.92 6.82
N GLY A 117 -10.58 9.08 7.43
CA GLY A 117 -10.92 8.38 8.68
C GLY A 117 -11.23 9.32 9.85
N ARG A 118 -10.61 10.50 9.89
CA ARG A 118 -10.93 11.55 10.88
C ARG A 118 -12.20 12.33 10.55
N ALA A 119 -12.49 12.52 9.26
CA ALA A 119 -13.65 13.26 8.81
C ALA A 119 -14.94 12.43 8.83
N ILE A 120 -14.86 11.10 8.76
CA ILE A 120 -16.02 10.22 8.54
C ILE A 120 -17.11 10.30 9.63
N ASP A 121 -16.76 10.74 10.85
CA ASP A 121 -17.70 10.93 11.95
C ASP A 121 -18.19 12.38 12.08
N ASP A 122 -17.73 13.28 11.22
CA ASP A 122 -18.19 14.68 11.20
C ASP A 122 -19.61 14.73 10.59
N PRO A 123 -20.64 15.13 11.36
CA PRO A 123 -22.00 15.20 10.86
C PRO A 123 -22.21 16.29 9.80
N SER A 124 -21.26 17.22 9.65
CA SER A 124 -21.28 18.26 8.61
C SER A 124 -20.59 17.83 7.32
N LEU A 125 -19.99 16.64 7.27
CA LEU A 125 -19.35 16.12 6.08
C LEU A 125 -20.40 15.72 5.04
N GLU A 126 -20.59 16.57 4.04
CA GLU A 126 -21.39 16.26 2.85
C GLU A 126 -20.51 15.55 1.82
N LEU A 127 -20.54 14.22 1.80
CA LEU A 127 -19.96 13.42 0.72
C LEU A 127 -21.06 12.67 -0.01
N ASP A 128 -21.10 12.80 -1.33
CA ASP A 128 -22.00 11.97 -2.12
C ASP A 128 -21.56 10.49 -1.99
N PRO A 129 -22.52 9.53 -1.91
CA PRO A 129 -22.21 8.12 -1.72
C PRO A 129 -21.34 7.50 -2.82
N GLU A 130 -21.40 7.99 -4.07
CA GLU A 130 -20.60 7.46 -5.16
C GLU A 130 -19.14 7.87 -5.02
N THR A 131 -18.88 9.15 -4.71
CA THR A 131 -17.52 9.64 -4.40
C THR A 131 -16.96 8.90 -3.19
N LEU A 132 -17.72 8.76 -2.10
CA LEU A 132 -17.23 8.04 -0.92
C LEU A 132 -16.92 6.57 -1.24
N ALA A 133 -17.76 5.89 -2.02
CA ALA A 133 -17.49 4.52 -2.47
C ALA A 133 -16.23 4.45 -3.34
N ALA A 134 -16.07 5.35 -4.30
CA ALA A 134 -14.90 5.41 -5.18
C ALA A 134 -13.62 5.69 -4.40
N THR A 135 -13.65 6.59 -3.41
CA THR A 135 -12.52 6.90 -2.54
C THR A 135 -12.14 5.69 -1.69
N LEU A 136 -13.10 5.00 -1.05
CA LEU A 136 -12.80 3.80 -0.26
C LEU A 136 -12.27 2.65 -1.12
N LEU A 137 -12.79 2.49 -2.35
CA LEU A 137 -12.24 1.53 -3.31
C LEU A 137 -10.80 1.90 -3.71
N THR A 138 -10.52 3.19 -3.94
CA THR A 138 -9.17 3.68 -4.25
C THR A 138 -8.20 3.40 -3.10
N HIS A 139 -8.60 3.67 -1.86
CA HIS A 139 -7.79 3.33 -0.69
C HIS A 139 -7.55 1.82 -0.56
N ARG A 140 -8.54 0.98 -0.90
CA ARG A 140 -8.38 -0.47 -0.93
C ARG A 140 -7.37 -0.91 -1.99
N CYS A 141 -7.35 -0.24 -3.14
CA CYS A 141 -6.37 -0.43 -4.20
C CYS A 141 -4.95 -0.06 -3.75
N PHE A 142 -4.79 1.01 -2.98
CA PHE A 142 -3.50 1.40 -2.40
C PHE A 142 -2.99 0.32 -1.44
N LEU A 143 -3.83 -0.16 -0.52
CA LEU A 143 -3.47 -1.21 0.42
C LEU A 143 -3.09 -2.53 -0.29
N ALA A 144 -3.84 -2.90 -1.34
CA ALA A 144 -3.53 -4.07 -2.14
C ALA A 144 -2.20 -3.92 -2.90
N GLY A 145 -1.93 -2.75 -3.48
CA GLY A 145 -0.66 -2.44 -4.14
C GLY A 145 0.52 -2.53 -3.18
N ALA A 146 0.40 -1.94 -1.98
CA ALA A 146 1.41 -2.00 -0.94
C ALA A 146 1.75 -3.45 -0.55
N VAL A 147 0.73 -4.28 -0.31
CA VAL A 147 0.91 -5.70 0.01
C VAL A 147 1.59 -6.45 -1.12
N ARG A 148 1.23 -6.17 -2.37
CA ARG A 148 1.86 -6.80 -3.54
C ARG A 148 3.34 -6.50 -3.61
N VAL A 149 3.80 -5.31 -3.27
CA VAL A 149 5.23 -4.98 -3.29
C VAL A 149 5.99 -5.36 -2.02
N GLY A 150 5.33 -6.01 -1.04
CA GLY A 150 5.98 -6.54 0.16
C GLY A 150 5.91 -5.63 1.41
N LEU A 151 5.10 -4.57 1.37
CA LEU A 151 4.73 -3.81 2.57
C LEU A 151 3.63 -4.54 3.36
N TRP A 152 3.46 -4.22 4.64
CA TRP A 152 2.38 -4.77 5.46
C TRP A 152 1.68 -3.67 6.29
N PRO A 153 0.84 -2.83 5.66
CA PRO A 153 0.40 -1.55 6.20
C PRO A 153 -0.74 -1.65 7.23
N VAL A 154 -0.53 -2.38 8.34
CA VAL A 154 -1.55 -2.67 9.36
C VAL A 154 -2.23 -1.40 9.90
N ARG A 155 -1.46 -0.32 10.13
CA ARG A 155 -2.02 0.95 10.66
C ARG A 155 -2.96 1.64 9.67
N VAL A 156 -2.61 1.61 8.39
CA VAL A 156 -3.43 2.22 7.32
C VAL A 156 -4.68 1.37 7.09
N ALA A 157 -4.52 0.05 7.08
CA ALA A 157 -5.60 -0.91 6.98
C ALA A 157 -6.63 -0.76 8.13
N ALA A 158 -6.16 -0.47 9.35
CA ALA A 158 -7.03 -0.22 10.50
C ALA A 158 -7.92 1.02 10.33
N TRP A 159 -7.42 2.08 9.68
CA TRP A 159 -8.23 3.26 9.33
C TRP A 159 -9.24 2.95 8.23
N TRP A 160 -8.83 2.17 7.23
CA TRP A 160 -9.75 1.74 6.17
C TRP A 160 -10.91 0.93 6.73
N GLU A 161 -10.62 -0.07 7.57
CA GLU A 161 -11.64 -0.90 8.20
C GLU A 161 -12.58 -0.06 9.08
N TYR A 162 -12.03 0.91 9.81
CA TYR A 162 -12.79 1.83 10.66
C TYR A 162 -13.86 2.59 9.87
N MET A 163 -13.50 3.12 8.69
CA MET A 163 -14.41 3.81 7.80
C MET A 163 -15.43 2.84 7.21
N TRP A 164 -14.96 1.71 6.67
CA TRP A 164 -15.83 0.71 6.04
C TRP A 164 -16.91 0.17 6.99
N ALA A 165 -16.56 -0.09 8.26
CA ALA A 165 -17.51 -0.54 9.27
C ALA A 165 -18.64 0.47 9.56
N ARG A 166 -18.39 1.78 9.34
CA ARG A 166 -19.38 2.85 9.57
C ARG A 166 -20.29 3.08 8.39
N VAL A 167 -19.71 3.19 7.20
CA VAL A 167 -20.43 3.66 6.01
C VAL A 167 -20.64 2.59 4.94
N GLY A 168 -19.87 1.50 4.96
CA GLY A 168 -19.77 0.54 3.87
C GLY A 168 -21.09 -0.14 3.48
N LYS A 169 -22.00 -0.36 4.43
CA LYS A 169 -23.30 -1.01 4.17
C LYS A 169 -24.21 -0.21 3.23
N GLY A 170 -24.04 1.11 3.14
CA GLY A 170 -24.86 2.00 2.33
C GLY A 170 -24.25 2.41 0.99
N LEU A 171 -23.03 1.96 0.68
CA LEU A 171 -22.27 2.44 -0.46
C LEU A 171 -22.44 1.53 -1.68
N PRO A 172 -22.45 2.11 -2.91
CA PRO A 172 -22.48 1.36 -4.17
C PRO A 172 -21.10 0.74 -4.51
N ALA A 173 -20.39 0.23 -3.52
CA ALA A 173 -19.21 -0.60 -3.73
C ALA A 173 -19.70 -2.03 -3.95
N GLY A 174 -19.49 -2.58 -5.16
CA GLY A 174 -19.79 -3.97 -5.46
C GLY A 174 -19.08 -4.94 -4.49
N PRO A 175 -19.42 -6.24 -4.50
CA PRO A 175 -18.76 -7.19 -3.60
C PRO A 175 -17.25 -7.18 -3.87
N PHE A 176 -16.45 -7.07 -2.81
CA PHE A 176 -15.01 -7.26 -2.95
C PHE A 176 -14.71 -8.72 -3.30
N ARG A 177 -13.72 -8.92 -4.17
CA ARG A 177 -13.21 -10.26 -4.48
C ARG A 177 -12.56 -10.86 -3.24
N GLU A 178 -12.58 -12.19 -3.16
CA GLU A 178 -11.82 -12.92 -2.17
C GLU A 178 -10.33 -12.62 -2.33
N ASP A 179 -9.68 -12.27 -1.22
CA ASP A 179 -8.27 -11.90 -1.16
C ASP A 179 -7.65 -12.45 0.13
N PRO A 180 -7.00 -13.63 0.08
CA PRO A 180 -6.40 -14.23 1.28
C PRO A 180 -5.29 -13.38 1.92
N ALA A 181 -4.66 -12.47 1.17
CA ALA A 181 -3.68 -11.55 1.73
C ALA A 181 -4.38 -10.47 2.57
N TRP A 182 -5.52 -9.98 2.08
CA TRP A 182 -6.38 -9.07 2.83
C TRP A 182 -6.93 -9.68 4.11
N ASP A 183 -7.40 -10.92 4.07
CA ASP A 183 -7.93 -11.59 5.26
C ASP A 183 -6.87 -11.69 6.36
N ARG A 184 -5.62 -11.99 5.98
CA ARG A 184 -4.47 -11.98 6.90
C ARG A 184 -4.17 -10.57 7.42
N LEU A 185 -4.20 -9.56 6.56
CA LEU A 185 -4.00 -8.17 6.98
C LEU A 185 -5.08 -7.72 7.98
N MET A 186 -6.35 -8.08 7.75
CA MET A 186 -7.46 -7.78 8.67
C MET A 186 -7.34 -8.55 9.99
N ALA A 187 -6.84 -9.79 9.97
CA ALA A 187 -6.55 -10.54 11.18
C ALA A 187 -5.48 -9.83 12.04
N ASP A 188 -4.44 -9.30 11.41
CA ASP A 188 -3.39 -8.52 12.09
C ASP A 188 -3.91 -7.17 12.60
N VAL A 189 -4.80 -6.50 11.87
CA VAL A 189 -5.52 -5.31 12.36
C VAL A 189 -6.30 -5.65 13.63
N ALA A 190 -7.05 -6.75 13.63
CA ALA A 190 -7.82 -7.18 14.80
C ALA A 190 -6.90 -7.53 15.98
N LEU A 191 -5.76 -8.18 15.73
CA LEU A 191 -4.75 -8.47 16.76
C LEU A 191 -4.12 -7.20 17.33
N ALA A 192 -3.75 -6.24 16.49
CA ALA A 192 -3.17 -4.98 16.91
C ALA A 192 -4.13 -4.20 17.82
N ARG A 193 -5.41 -4.11 17.45
CA ARG A 193 -6.45 -3.46 18.27
C ARG A 193 -6.60 -4.08 19.65
N ARG A 194 -6.53 -5.41 19.76
CA ARG A 194 -6.59 -6.12 21.06
C ARG A 194 -5.39 -5.82 21.97
N ARG A 195 -4.26 -5.40 21.42
CA ARG A 195 -3.04 -5.06 22.19
C ARG A 195 -3.00 -3.60 22.64
N THR A 196 -3.81 -2.74 22.03
CA THR A 196 -3.85 -1.30 22.32
C THR A 196 -5.12 -0.87 23.06
N ALA A 197 -6.09 -1.78 23.25
CA ALA A 197 -7.27 -1.60 24.10
C ALA A 197 -6.95 -2.01 25.54
#